data_AF-A0A3B6STW9-F1
#
_entry.id   AF-A0A3B6STW9-F1
#
_cell.length_a   1.000
_cell.length_b   1.000
_cell.length_c   1.000
_cell.angle_alpha   90.00
_cell.angle_beta   90.00
_cell.angle_gamma   90.00
#
_symmetry.space_group_name_H-M   'P 1'
#
loop_
_entity.id
_entity.type
_entity.pdbx_description
1 polymer ?
#
loop_
_entity_poly.entity_id
_entity_poly.type
_entity_poly.pdbx_seq_one_letter_code
_entity_poly.pdbx_strand_id
1 'polypeptide(L)'
;MSQVHSLILRRHYAYGCFYWDWLVVKRNLLLVLDTKSMEFSITDLPPGEWSTKGLAIVEAGEGGLGMFGLHGENEFASDLSYTILRNRCESPSQWLMEKTISLDPGYRYYIKSVTERCLLLMRTESPLGSPLEKPLLEFFSMDIKTLKVQRLCLKQCKLMLSEISIYAYFFQTGIYSNFPSSFLPPQIV
;
A
#
# COMPACT_ATOMS: atom_id res chain seq x y z
N MET A 1 -31.84 0.89 -8.74
CA MET A 1 -30.85 1.26 -7.70
C MET A 1 -29.50 1.27 -8.37
N SER A 2 -28.84 2.42 -8.48
CA SER A 2 -27.55 2.51 -9.15
C SER A 2 -26.53 1.65 -8.41
N GLN A 3 -25.96 0.67 -9.11
CA GLN A 3 -24.74 0.04 -8.65
C GLN A 3 -23.65 1.12 -8.72
N VAL A 4 -23.43 1.80 -7.60
CA VAL A 4 -22.19 2.55 -7.41
C VAL A 4 -21.13 1.47 -7.34
N HIS A 5 -20.50 1.15 -8.48
CA HIS A 5 -19.22 0.46 -8.49
C HIS A 5 -18.32 1.28 -7.60
N SER A 6 -18.12 0.80 -6.37
CA SER A 6 -17.25 1.45 -5.42
C SER A 6 -15.85 1.34 -5.98
N LEU A 7 -15.42 2.39 -6.69
CA LEU A 7 -14.02 2.62 -6.98
C LEU A 7 -13.39 2.93 -5.63
N ILE A 8 -13.07 1.88 -4.87
CA ILE A 8 -12.47 2.05 -3.57
C ILE A 8 -11.02 2.45 -3.81
N LEU A 9 -10.78 3.75 -3.92
CA LEU A 9 -9.45 4.34 -3.98
C LEU A 9 -8.80 4.17 -2.60
N ARG A 10 -7.59 3.60 -2.54
CA ARG A 10 -6.87 3.53 -1.26
C ARG A 10 -6.40 4.92 -0.90
N ARG A 11 -6.36 5.19 0.39
CA ARG A 11 -5.96 6.48 0.95
C ARG A 11 -4.63 6.36 1.65
N HIS A 12 -3.74 7.28 1.33
CA HIS A 12 -2.45 7.43 1.97
C HIS A 12 -2.31 8.87 2.49
N TYR A 13 -1.46 9.06 3.48
CA TYR A 13 -1.18 10.38 4.03
C TYR A 13 0.34 10.55 4.19
N ALA A 14 0.87 11.64 3.67
CA ALA A 14 2.28 12.01 3.79
C ALA A 14 2.42 13.52 3.66
N TYR A 15 3.31 14.13 4.46
CA TYR A 15 3.68 15.54 4.41
C TYR A 15 2.52 16.56 4.44
N GLY A 16 1.39 16.21 5.08
CA GLY A 16 0.22 17.09 5.11
C GLY A 16 -0.70 16.94 3.92
N CYS A 17 -0.53 15.91 3.08
CA CYS A 17 -1.36 15.66 1.92
C CYS A 17 -2.03 14.28 2.01
N PHE A 18 -3.29 14.20 1.57
CA PHE A 18 -3.95 12.93 1.29
C PHE A 18 -3.73 12.53 -0.15
N TYR A 19 -3.43 11.26 -0.38
CA TYR A 19 -3.22 10.68 -1.71
C TYR A 19 -4.22 9.54 -1.93
N TRP A 20 -4.88 9.55 -3.08
CA TRP A 20 -5.75 8.47 -3.54
C TRP A 20 -5.23 7.87 -4.84
N ASP A 21 -4.92 6.58 -4.84
CA ASP A 21 -4.47 5.90 -6.05
C ASP A 21 -5.61 5.36 -6.91
N TRP A 22 -5.43 5.53 -8.22
CA TRP A 22 -6.40 5.14 -9.24
C TRP A 22 -6.05 3.80 -9.92
N LEU A 23 -5.26 2.95 -9.23
CA LEU A 23 -4.76 1.68 -9.76
C LEU A 23 -5.86 0.66 -10.06
N VAL A 24 -6.99 0.73 -9.35
CA VAL A 24 -8.13 -0.19 -9.55
C VAL A 24 -8.68 -0.10 -10.97
N VAL A 25 -8.55 1.04 -11.65
CA VAL A 25 -8.91 1.16 -13.07
C VAL A 25 -7.69 1.37 -13.98
N LYS A 26 -6.54 0.85 -13.53
CA LYS A 26 -5.29 0.78 -14.28
C LYS A 26 -4.79 2.14 -14.79
N ARG A 27 -4.97 3.20 -13.98
CA ARG A 27 -4.34 4.49 -14.24
C ARG A 27 -3.23 4.72 -13.23
N ASN A 28 -2.07 5.09 -13.75
CA ASN A 28 -0.90 5.44 -12.95
C ASN A 28 -0.98 6.89 -12.44
N LEU A 29 -2.08 7.23 -11.76
CA LEU A 29 -2.38 8.58 -11.27
C LEU A 29 -2.71 8.56 -9.77
N LEU A 30 -2.30 9.61 -9.08
CA LEU A 30 -2.71 9.94 -7.73
C LEU A 30 -3.53 11.24 -7.74
N LEU A 31 -4.71 11.19 -7.12
CA LEU A 31 -5.41 12.40 -6.69
C LEU A 31 -4.79 12.83 -5.36
N VAL A 32 -4.45 14.10 -5.23
CA VAL A 32 -3.82 14.68 -4.04
C VAL A 32 -4.73 15.77 -3.47
N LEU A 33 -4.89 15.80 -2.16
CA LEU A 33 -5.47 16.90 -1.41
C LEU A 33 -4.43 17.45 -0.46
N ASP A 34 -4.00 18.70 -0.68
CA ASP A 34 -3.17 19.43 0.26
C ASP A 34 -4.06 19.91 1.43
N THR A 35 -3.74 19.50 2.66
CA THR A 35 -4.59 19.84 3.82
C THR A 35 -4.36 21.26 4.35
N LYS A 36 -3.29 21.94 3.94
CA LYS A 36 -2.99 23.32 4.31
C LYS A 36 -3.71 24.29 3.39
N SER A 37 -3.62 24.09 2.07
CA SER A 37 -4.33 24.92 1.09
C SER A 37 -5.77 24.47 0.85
N MET A 38 -6.11 23.23 1.22
CA MET A 38 -7.39 22.57 0.90
C MET A 38 -7.64 22.44 -0.61
N GLU A 39 -6.58 22.36 -1.41
CA GLU A 39 -6.65 22.26 -2.87
C GLU A 39 -6.41 20.85 -3.37
N PHE A 40 -7.12 20.49 -4.44
CA PHE A 40 -6.91 19.23 -5.14
C PHE A 40 -5.94 19.38 -6.30
N SER A 41 -5.10 18.37 -6.50
CA SER A 41 -4.24 18.25 -7.68
C SER A 41 -4.14 16.79 -8.12
N ILE A 42 -3.60 16.57 -9.31
CA ILE A 42 -3.34 15.23 -9.85
C ILE A 42 -1.85 15.14 -10.14
N THR A 43 -1.24 14.02 -9.75
CA THR A 43 0.16 13.73 -10.04
C THR A 43 0.31 12.31 -10.57
N ASP A 44 1.35 12.10 -11.37
CA ASP A 44 1.66 10.80 -11.95
C ASP A 44 2.34 9.90 -10.92
N LEU A 45 1.98 8.62 -10.95
CA LEU A 45 2.74 7.58 -10.28
C LEU A 45 4.06 7.33 -11.00
N PRO A 46 5.06 6.75 -10.34
CA PRO A 46 6.26 6.27 -11.02
C PRO A 46 5.90 5.40 -12.23
N PRO A 47 6.64 5.51 -13.34
CA PRO A 47 6.43 4.63 -14.48
C PRO A 47 6.65 3.17 -14.05
N GLY A 48 5.75 2.29 -14.47
CA GLY A 48 5.79 0.88 -14.12
C GLY A 48 4.41 0.23 -14.16
N GLU A 49 4.42 -1.11 -14.18
CA GLU A 49 3.21 -1.91 -14.03
C GLU A 49 3.02 -2.25 -12.55
N TRP A 50 2.15 -1.50 -11.89
CA TRP A 50 1.88 -1.67 -10.46
C TRP A 50 0.75 -2.65 -10.24
N SER A 51 0.94 -3.58 -9.30
CA SER A 51 -0.14 -4.46 -8.88
C SER A 51 -1.25 -3.66 -8.22
N THR A 52 -2.50 -3.94 -8.59
CA THR A 52 -3.69 -3.36 -7.93
C THR A 52 -3.84 -3.83 -6.48
N LYS A 53 -3.02 -4.79 -6.03
CA LYS A 53 -3.05 -5.40 -4.69
C LYS A 53 -2.13 -4.69 -3.68
N GLY A 54 -1.17 -3.86 -4.08
CA GLY A 54 -0.29 -3.19 -3.11
C GLY A 54 0.39 -1.94 -3.62
N LEU A 55 -0.06 -0.79 -3.12
CA LEU A 55 0.65 0.47 -3.18
C LEU A 55 0.58 1.16 -1.80
N ALA A 56 1.63 1.90 -1.47
CA ALA A 56 1.76 2.72 -0.27
C ALA A 56 2.55 3.99 -0.57
N ILE A 57 2.01 5.15 -0.20
CA ILE A 57 2.75 6.43 -0.22
C ILE A 57 3.32 6.67 1.18
N VAL A 58 4.59 7.08 1.24
CA VAL A 58 5.35 7.27 2.47
C VAL A 58 6.16 8.57 2.43
N GLU A 59 6.55 9.05 3.60
CA GLU A 59 7.54 10.12 3.72
C GLU A 59 8.93 9.52 3.57
N ALA A 60 9.53 9.63 2.38
CA ALA A 60 10.95 9.32 2.20
C ALA A 60 11.75 10.47 2.82
N GLY A 61 12.82 10.18 3.56
CA GLY A 61 13.61 11.22 4.22
C GLY A 61 14.05 12.36 3.29
N GLU A 62 14.55 13.47 3.87
CA GLU A 62 14.98 14.67 3.12
C GLU A 62 13.84 15.42 2.41
N GLY A 63 12.58 15.17 2.81
CA GLY A 63 11.39 15.85 2.26
C GLY A 63 10.91 15.28 0.93
N GLY A 64 11.46 14.14 0.48
CA GLY A 64 11.04 13.46 -0.75
C GLY A 64 9.80 12.57 -0.52
N LEU A 65 8.90 12.50 -1.50
CA LEU A 65 7.79 11.55 -1.43
C LEU A 65 8.30 10.15 -1.79
N GLY A 66 8.03 9.15 -0.97
CA GLY A 66 8.35 7.76 -1.25
C GLY A 66 7.12 6.97 -1.67
N MET A 67 7.33 5.91 -2.44
CA MET A 67 6.29 4.95 -2.78
C MET A 67 6.82 3.53 -2.68
N PHE A 68 6.06 2.67 -2.00
CA PHE A 68 6.19 1.23 -2.10
C PHE A 68 5.13 0.67 -3.03
N GLY A 69 5.54 -0.16 -3.98
CA GLY A 69 4.65 -0.80 -4.93
C GLY A 69 5.01 -2.27 -5.11
N LEU A 70 4.00 -3.13 -5.13
CA LEU A 70 4.18 -4.53 -5.52
C LEU A 70 4.21 -4.63 -7.05
N HIS A 71 5.20 -5.35 -7.57
CA HIS A 71 5.35 -5.62 -9.00
C HIS A 71 5.18 -7.12 -9.27
N GLY A 72 4.62 -7.46 -10.44
CA GLY A 72 4.40 -8.85 -10.86
C GLY A 72 3.21 -9.01 -11.79
N GLU A 73 3.27 -10.06 -12.61
CA GLU A 73 2.17 -10.46 -13.48
C GLU A 73 1.14 -11.31 -12.72
N ASN A 74 -0.13 -11.13 -13.04
CA ASN A 74 -1.26 -11.85 -12.46
C ASN A 74 -1.42 -11.62 -10.93
N GLU A 75 -1.66 -12.70 -10.18
CA GLU A 75 -2.02 -12.62 -8.76
C GLU A 75 -0.83 -12.67 -7.81
N PHE A 76 0.39 -12.87 -8.34
CA PHE A 76 1.61 -13.07 -7.59
C PHE A 76 2.54 -11.87 -7.78
N ALA A 77 2.84 -11.19 -6.69
CA ALA A 77 3.88 -10.17 -6.71
C ALA A 77 5.25 -10.86 -6.61
N SER A 78 6.14 -10.54 -7.54
CA SER A 78 7.52 -11.04 -7.58
C SER A 78 8.43 -10.23 -6.67
N ASP A 79 8.17 -8.93 -6.56
CA ASP A 79 8.98 -8.01 -5.78
C ASP A 79 8.17 -6.87 -5.16
N LEU A 80 8.75 -6.30 -4.11
CA LEU A 80 8.35 -5.01 -3.54
C LEU A 80 9.39 -3.98 -3.94
N SER A 81 8.96 -3.01 -4.72
CA SER A 81 9.79 -1.90 -5.20
C SER A 81 9.57 -0.65 -4.33
N TYR A 82 10.67 0.05 -4.04
CA TYR A 82 10.68 1.31 -3.32
C TYR A 82 11.24 2.41 -4.23
N THR A 83 10.41 3.39 -4.54
CA THR A 83 10.75 4.53 -5.39
C THR A 83 10.64 5.83 -4.60
N ILE A 84 11.47 6.81 -4.95
CA ILE A 84 11.48 8.13 -4.31
C ILE A 84 11.33 9.20 -5.38
N LEU A 85 10.42 10.14 -5.15
CA LEU A 85 10.28 11.35 -5.93
C LEU A 85 11.36 12.33 -5.50
N ARG A 86 12.39 12.48 -6.33
CA ARG A 86 13.46 13.44 -6.09
C ARG A 86 13.18 14.70 -6.89
N ASN A 87 13.12 15.83 -6.20
CA ASN A 87 13.12 17.14 -6.84
C ASN A 87 14.58 17.57 -7.04
N ARG A 88 15.07 17.57 -8.28
CA ARG A 88 16.38 18.16 -8.59
C ARG A 88 16.13 19.62 -8.96
N CYS A 89 16.83 20.57 -8.33
CA CYS A 89 16.64 22.01 -8.53
C CYS A 89 16.59 22.46 -10.01
N GLU A 90 17.19 21.69 -10.93
CA GLU A 90 17.34 22.05 -12.34
C GLU A 90 16.50 21.19 -13.30
N SER A 91 15.79 20.17 -12.81
CA SER A 91 14.99 19.27 -13.66
C SER A 91 13.62 18.97 -13.05
N PRO A 92 12.59 18.69 -13.86
CA PRO A 92 11.30 18.25 -13.35
C PRO A 92 11.46 17.09 -12.35
N SER A 93 10.62 17.08 -11.31
CA SER A 93 10.63 16.04 -10.29
C SER A 93 10.45 14.67 -10.96
N GLN A 94 11.37 13.75 -10.68
CA GLN A 94 11.38 12.43 -11.30
C GLN A 94 11.39 11.35 -10.22
N TRP A 95 10.55 10.35 -10.41
CA TRP A 95 10.57 9.13 -9.62
C TRP A 95 11.80 8.29 -9.96
N LEU A 96 12.57 7.93 -8.94
CA LEU A 96 13.76 7.08 -9.06
C LEU A 96 13.56 5.81 -8.24
N MET A 97 13.90 4.66 -8.82
CA MET A 97 13.94 3.39 -8.10
C MET A 97 15.11 3.39 -7.12
N GLU A 98 14.82 3.28 -5.83
CA GLU A 98 15.82 3.27 -4.78
C GLU A 98 16.23 1.82 -4.43
N LYS A 99 15.24 0.93 -4.28
CA LYS A 99 15.48 -0.46 -3.91
C LYS A 99 14.37 -1.38 -4.37
N THR A 100 14.75 -2.60 -4.72
CA THR A 100 13.83 -3.70 -4.99
C THR A 100 14.09 -4.82 -4.00
N ILE A 101 13.03 -5.36 -3.41
CA ILE A 101 13.07 -6.44 -2.43
C ILE A 101 12.36 -7.64 -3.05
N SER A 102 13.12 -8.69 -3.34
CA SER A 102 12.55 -9.95 -3.84
C SER A 102 11.63 -10.58 -2.80
N LEU A 103 10.48 -11.06 -3.26
CA LEU A 103 9.49 -11.72 -2.42
C LEU A 103 9.53 -13.23 -2.64
N ASP A 104 9.19 -14.00 -1.60
CA ASP A 104 9.18 -15.46 -1.71
C ASP A 104 8.09 -15.92 -2.69
N PRO A 105 8.40 -16.83 -3.63
CA PRO A 105 7.43 -17.36 -4.58
C PRO A 105 6.35 -18.20 -3.88
N GLY A 106 5.19 -18.38 -4.55
CA GLY A 106 4.07 -19.19 -4.03
C GLY A 106 3.18 -18.47 -3.02
N TYR A 107 3.53 -17.23 -2.66
CA TYR A 107 2.72 -16.38 -1.80
C TYR A 107 2.09 -15.23 -2.57
N ARG A 108 0.92 -14.81 -2.09
CA ARG A 108 0.28 -13.55 -2.51
C ARG A 108 0.53 -12.50 -1.46
N TYR A 109 1.04 -11.35 -1.88
CA TYR A 109 1.38 -10.23 -1.00
C TYR A 109 0.37 -9.10 -1.10
N TYR A 110 0.16 -8.42 0.02
CA TYR A 110 -0.70 -7.26 0.14
C TYR A 110 -0.04 -6.21 1.02
N ILE A 111 0.01 -4.98 0.53
CA ILE A 111 0.29 -3.82 1.38
C ILE A 111 -0.99 -3.47 2.11
N LYS A 112 -0.97 -3.56 3.45
CA LYS A 112 -2.16 -3.34 4.28
C LYS A 112 -2.29 -1.90 4.74
N SER A 113 -1.19 -1.31 5.18
CA SER A 113 -1.17 0.05 5.70
C SER A 113 0.28 0.54 5.85
N VAL A 114 0.41 1.85 6.05
CA VAL A 114 1.64 2.56 6.36
C VAL A 114 1.43 3.30 7.67
N THR A 115 2.53 3.53 8.37
CA THR A 115 2.64 4.52 9.44
C THR A 115 3.86 5.38 9.14
N GLU A 116 4.12 6.41 9.93
CA GLU A 116 5.32 7.25 9.79
C GLU A 116 6.65 6.46 9.82
N ARG A 117 6.66 5.26 10.42
CA ARG A 117 7.88 4.46 10.62
C ARG A 117 7.86 3.12 9.91
N CYS A 118 6.68 2.50 9.80
CA CYS A 118 6.56 1.12 9.37
C CYS A 118 5.51 0.94 8.27
N LEU A 119 5.85 0.12 7.28
CA LEU A 119 4.95 -0.48 6.31
C LEU A 119 4.46 -1.83 6.84
N LEU A 120 3.14 -2.07 6.81
CA LEU A 120 2.54 -3.35 7.18
C LEU A 120 2.24 -4.17 5.92
N LEU A 121 2.93 -5.30 5.79
CA LEU A 121 2.76 -6.29 4.74
C LEU A 121 2.01 -7.51 5.28
N MET A 122 1.18 -8.08 4.41
CA MET A 122 0.53 -9.36 4.64
C MET A 122 0.91 -10.29 3.49
N ARG A 123 1.11 -11.58 3.79
CA ARG A 123 1.07 -12.62 2.76
C ARG A 123 0.15 -13.76 3.14
N THR A 124 -0.30 -14.48 2.13
CA THR A 124 -1.05 -15.73 2.26
C THR A 124 -0.53 -16.71 1.23
N GLU A 125 -0.55 -17.99 1.56
CA GLU A 125 -0.29 -19.04 0.57
C GLU A 125 -1.27 -18.92 -0.58
N SER A 126 -0.77 -19.18 -1.78
CA SER A 126 -1.63 -19.41 -2.94
C SER A 126 -2.41 -20.70 -2.73
N PRO A 127 -3.74 -20.72 -2.85
CA PRO A 127 -4.48 -21.97 -2.81
C PRO A 127 -4.13 -22.79 -4.07
N LEU A 128 -3.13 -23.67 -3.96
CA LEU A 128 -2.95 -24.76 -4.92
C LEU A 128 -4.11 -25.75 -4.72
N GLY A 129 -5.20 -25.52 -5.45
CA GLY A 129 -6.15 -26.58 -5.80
C GLY A 129 -7.10 -27.10 -4.72
N SER A 130 -7.12 -26.54 -3.49
CA SER A 130 -8.13 -26.93 -2.49
C SER A 130 -8.81 -25.69 -1.88
N PRO A 131 -10.12 -25.47 -2.15
CA PRO A 131 -10.90 -24.41 -1.52
C PRO A 131 -11.36 -24.79 -0.10
N LEU A 132 -10.80 -25.84 0.52
CA LEU A 132 -11.30 -26.43 1.77
C LEU A 132 -10.47 -26.04 3.00
N GLU A 133 -9.29 -25.44 2.82
CA GLU A 133 -8.45 -25.01 3.93
C GLU A 133 -8.57 -23.51 4.22
N LYS A 134 -8.61 -23.19 5.51
CA LYS A 134 -8.62 -21.82 6.01
C LYS A 134 -7.27 -21.16 5.71
N PRO A 135 -7.24 -20.01 5.02
CA PRO A 135 -5.98 -19.39 4.63
C PRO A 135 -5.16 -18.99 5.86
N LEU A 136 -3.87 -19.32 5.82
CA LEU A 136 -2.88 -18.84 6.78
C LEU A 136 -2.38 -17.47 6.35
N LEU A 137 -2.52 -16.50 7.25
CA LEU A 137 -2.12 -15.12 7.02
C LEU A 137 -0.90 -14.80 7.86
N GLU A 138 0.16 -14.38 7.20
CA GLU A 138 1.36 -13.91 7.88
C GLU A 138 1.49 -12.40 7.73
N PHE A 139 1.82 -11.73 8.83
CA PHE A 139 1.98 -10.29 8.88
C PHE A 139 3.43 -9.92 9.16
N PHE A 140 3.91 -8.91 8.46
CA PHE A 140 5.25 -8.38 8.55
C PHE A 140 5.22 -6.87 8.68
N SER A 141 6.05 -6.33 9.55
CA SER A 141 6.38 -4.89 9.54
C SER A 141 7.70 -4.70 8.82
N MET A 142 7.78 -3.67 8.00
CA MET A 142 9.03 -3.19 7.41
C MET A 142 9.27 -1.77 7.87
N ASP A 143 10.44 -1.51 8.46
CA ASP A 143 10.85 -0.15 8.80
C ASP A 143 11.17 0.61 7.51
N ILE A 144 10.55 1.77 7.30
CA ILE A 144 10.60 2.51 6.03
C ILE A 144 12.00 3.08 5.76
N LYS A 145 12.74 3.45 6.81
CA LYS A 145 14.07 4.07 6.68
C LYS A 145 15.16 3.04 6.44
N THR A 146 15.13 1.96 7.21
CA THR A 146 16.16 0.91 7.19
C THR A 146 15.83 -0.21 6.20
N LEU A 147 14.57 -0.30 5.77
CA LEU A 147 14.03 -1.34 4.90
C LEU A 147 14.22 -2.75 5.49
N LYS A 148 14.35 -2.84 6.82
CA LYS A 148 14.44 -4.10 7.56
C LYS A 148 13.04 -4.66 7.80
N VAL A 149 12.89 -5.94 7.50
CA VAL A 149 11.62 -6.67 7.67
C VAL A 149 11.64 -7.46 8.97
N GLN A 150 10.53 -7.44 9.68
CA GLN A 150 10.28 -8.23 10.86
C GLN A 150 8.94 -8.94 10.73
N ARG A 151 8.93 -10.25 10.99
CA ARG A 151 7.69 -11.02 11.11
C ARG A 151 6.99 -10.67 12.41
N LEU A 152 5.72 -10.28 12.33
CA LEU A 152 4.90 -9.92 13.49
C LEU A 152 4.15 -11.14 14.03
N CYS A 153 3.26 -11.71 13.21
CA CYS A 153 2.41 -12.82 13.64
C CYS A 153 1.89 -13.65 12.47
N LEU A 154 1.38 -14.84 12.81
CA LEU A 154 0.68 -15.75 11.92
C LEU A 154 -0.73 -15.96 12.44
N LYS A 155 -1.73 -15.84 11.57
CA LYS A 155 -3.14 -15.93 11.92
C LYS A 155 -3.87 -16.80 10.91
N GLN A 156 -4.49 -17.87 11.39
CA GLN A 156 -5.41 -18.65 10.58
C GLN A 156 -6.76 -17.92 10.48
N CYS A 157 -7.20 -17.69 9.25
CA CYS A 157 -8.49 -17.03 9.02
C CYS A 157 -9.63 -17.95 9.45
N LYS A 158 -10.56 -17.48 10.28
CA LYS A 158 -11.69 -18.31 10.73
C LYS A 158 -12.72 -18.56 9.62
N LEU A 159 -12.70 -17.72 8.59
CA LEU A 159 -13.65 -17.72 7.49
C LEU A 159 -13.02 -18.39 6.26
N MET A 160 -13.83 -19.20 5.58
CA MET A 160 -13.57 -19.62 4.20
C MET A 160 -13.89 -18.43 3.31
N LEU A 161 -12.87 -17.72 2.85
CA LEU A 161 -13.03 -16.55 2.01
C LEU A 161 -12.52 -16.86 0.61
N SER A 162 -13.34 -16.57 -0.40
CA SER A 162 -12.85 -16.50 -1.78
C SER A 162 -11.78 -15.41 -1.88
N GLU A 163 -10.93 -15.47 -2.90
CA GLU A 163 -9.85 -14.49 -3.10
C GLU A 163 -10.32 -13.03 -3.08
N ILE A 164 -11.39 -12.74 -3.82
CA ILE A 164 -11.99 -11.39 -3.87
C ILE A 164 -12.53 -11.02 -2.49
N SER A 165 -13.08 -11.99 -1.75
CA SER A 165 -13.56 -11.80 -0.38
C SER A 165 -12.42 -11.58 0.61
N ILE A 166 -11.26 -12.23 0.46
CA ILE A 166 -10.08 -11.98 1.30
C ILE A 166 -9.63 -10.53 1.09
N TYR A 167 -9.40 -10.15 -0.16
CA TYR A 167 -8.96 -8.79 -0.51
C TYR A 167 -9.97 -7.73 -0.02
N ALA A 168 -11.27 -7.91 -0.33
CA ALA A 168 -12.32 -6.98 0.06
C ALA A 168 -12.55 -6.93 1.57
N TYR A 169 -12.58 -8.07 2.26
CA TYR A 169 -12.69 -8.14 3.72
C TYR A 169 -11.54 -7.37 4.35
N PHE A 170 -10.33 -7.57 3.87
CA PHE A 170 -9.15 -6.93 4.42
C PHE A 170 -8.98 -5.47 4.06
N PHE A 171 -9.63 -5.02 2.98
CA PHE A 171 -9.77 -3.63 2.62
C PHE A 171 -10.85 -2.94 3.49
N GLN A 172 -11.98 -3.61 3.70
CA GLN A 172 -13.12 -3.10 4.48
C GLN A 172 -12.88 -3.10 5.99
N THR A 173 -12.17 -4.09 6.53
CA THR A 173 -11.75 -4.11 7.94
C THR A 173 -10.56 -3.17 8.17
N GLY A 174 -10.53 -2.03 7.45
CA GLY A 174 -9.44 -1.07 7.41
C GLY A 174 -8.87 -0.92 8.81
N ILE A 175 -7.65 -1.43 9.00
CA ILE A 175 -6.89 -1.03 10.17
C ILE A 175 -6.81 0.49 10.05
N TYR A 176 -7.32 1.18 11.07
CA TYR A 176 -7.46 2.63 11.09
C TYR A 176 -6.07 3.24 11.26
N SER A 177 -5.24 3.09 10.25
CA SER A 177 -3.81 3.39 10.28
C SER A 177 -3.52 4.14 8.99
N ASN A 178 -3.47 5.47 9.12
CA ASN A 178 -3.07 6.50 8.14
C ASN A 178 -3.61 7.90 8.53
N PHE A 179 -4.31 8.07 9.66
CA PHE A 179 -4.50 9.42 10.19
C PHE A 179 -3.18 9.88 10.82
N PRO A 180 -2.70 11.09 10.52
CA PRO A 180 -1.63 11.67 11.30
C PRO A 180 -2.04 11.70 12.77
N SER A 181 -1.05 11.63 13.64
CA SER A 181 -1.23 11.69 15.10
C SER A 181 -2.07 12.89 15.55
N SER A 182 -2.10 13.99 14.78
CA SER A 182 -2.94 15.18 14.99
C SER A 182 -4.44 14.98 14.77
N PHE A 183 -4.87 13.92 14.08
CA PHE A 183 -6.28 13.56 13.87
C PHE A 183 -6.69 12.29 14.63
N LEU A 184 -5.80 11.73 15.46
CA LEU A 184 -6.20 10.70 16.42
C LEU A 184 -7.00 11.38 17.56
N PRO A 185 -8.02 10.70 18.12
CA PRO A 185 -8.66 11.19 19.34
C PRO A 185 -7.60 11.44 20.43
N PRO A 186 -7.72 12.51 21.23
CA PRO A 186 -6.74 12.84 22.25
C PRO A 186 -6.51 11.64 23.17
N GLN A 187 -5.24 11.32 23.40
CA GLN A 187 -4.88 10.28 24.37
C GLN A 187 -5.33 10.77 25.74
N ILE A 188 -6.29 10.08 26.34
CA ILE A 188 -6.68 10.32 27.73
C ILE A 188 -5.48 9.87 28.57
N VAL A 189 -4.77 10.84 29.14
CA VAL A 189 -3.73 10.64 30.16
C VAL A 189 -4.40 10.36 31.50
#